data_AF-A0A100WAD9-F1
#
_entry.id   AF-A0A100WAD9-F1
#
_cell.length_a   1.000
_cell.length_b   1.000
_cell.length_c   1.000
_cell.angle_alpha   90.00
_cell.angle_beta   90.00
_cell.angle_gamma   90.00
#
_symmetry.space_group_name_H-M   'P 1'
#
loop_
_entity.id
_entity.type
_entity.pdbx_description
1 polymer ?
#
loop_
_entity_poly.entity_id
_entity_poly.type
_entity_poly.pdbx_seq_one_letter_code
_entity_poly.pdbx_strand_id
1 'polypeptide(L)'
;MSEWTAEDAEQAKAEGWGLFECSGSEDGPWQLQKFDDPDQHLGAPSPYPFVADVDVWVHVRTGKTPLHRKALAFLAAHNPQEHGAISAWNA
;
A
#
# COMPACT_ATOMS: atom_id res chain seq x y z
N MET A 1 -8.30 4.95 15.84
CA MET A 1 -8.20 4.21 14.58
C MET A 1 -7.74 5.21 13.53
N SER A 2 -6.67 4.92 12.80
CA SER A 2 -6.19 5.82 11.74
C SER A 2 -7.12 5.65 10.53
N GLU A 3 -7.87 6.68 10.17
CA GLU A 3 -8.70 6.69 8.96
C GLU A 3 -7.81 6.86 7.72
N TRP A 4 -8.12 6.16 6.63
CA TRP A 4 -7.46 6.33 5.32
C TRP A 4 -8.32 7.21 4.44
N THR A 5 -7.84 8.41 4.12
CA THR A 5 -8.62 9.43 3.41
C THR A 5 -8.36 9.39 1.91
N ALA A 6 -9.20 10.08 1.14
CA ALA A 6 -8.97 10.28 -0.28
C ALA A 6 -7.64 11.01 -0.56
N GLU A 7 -7.23 11.94 0.31
CA GLU A 7 -5.95 12.63 0.18
C GLU A 7 -4.76 11.69 0.40
N ASP A 8 -4.84 10.77 1.37
CA ASP A 8 -3.79 9.75 1.54
C ASP A 8 -3.71 8.83 0.31
N ALA A 9 -4.87 8.43 -0.23
CA ALA A 9 -4.93 7.61 -1.44
C ALA A 9 -4.32 8.31 -2.65
N GLU A 10 -4.56 9.63 -2.82
CA GLU A 10 -3.95 10.42 -3.89
C GLU A 10 -2.42 10.56 -3.72
N GLN A 11 -1.94 10.76 -2.49
CA GLN A 11 -0.50 10.78 -2.21
C GLN A 11 0.16 9.42 -2.44
N ALA A 12 -0.49 8.33 -2.02
CA ALA A 12 -0.01 6.97 -2.28
C ALA A 12 0.04 6.67 -3.78
N LYS A 13 -0.99 7.09 -4.53
CA LYS A 13 -1.03 6.99 -5.99
C LYS A 13 0.11 7.76 -6.64
N ALA A 14 0.45 8.95 -6.15
CA ALA A 14 1.58 9.73 -6.62
C ALA A 14 2.93 9.07 -6.36
N GLU A 15 3.03 8.18 -5.37
CA GLU A 15 4.18 7.29 -5.16
C GLU A 15 4.09 5.99 -5.95
N GLY A 16 2.93 5.68 -6.55
CA GLY A 16 2.69 4.51 -7.38
C GLY A 16 2.09 3.32 -6.65
N TRP A 17 1.47 3.46 -5.49
CA TRP A 17 0.87 2.33 -4.77
C TRP A 17 -0.49 2.68 -4.16
N GLY A 18 -1.20 1.69 -3.63
CA GLY A 18 -2.51 1.89 -3.01
C GLY A 18 -2.83 0.91 -1.89
N LEU A 19 -3.83 1.27 -1.10
CA LEU A 19 -4.56 0.37 -0.21
C LEU A 19 -5.89 0.03 -0.88
N PHE A 20 -6.14 -1.26 -1.08
CA PHE A 20 -7.31 -1.75 -1.80
C PHE A 20 -8.20 -2.60 -0.90
N GLU A 21 -9.51 -2.43 -1.05
CA GLU A 21 -10.48 -3.26 -0.36
C GLU A 21 -10.71 -4.55 -1.15
N CYS A 22 -10.08 -5.63 -0.71
CA CYS A 22 -10.11 -6.96 -1.30
C CYS A 22 -11.07 -7.87 -0.53
N SER A 23 -12.33 -7.45 -0.44
CA SER A 23 -13.38 -8.21 0.27
C SER A 23 -13.47 -9.65 -0.23
N GLY A 24 -13.29 -10.62 0.69
CA GLY A 24 -13.33 -12.05 0.39
C GLY A 24 -11.98 -12.70 0.03
N SER A 25 -10.89 -11.91 0.00
CA SER A 25 -9.53 -12.44 -0.11
C SER A 25 -9.14 -13.29 1.09
N GLU A 26 -8.38 -14.37 0.85
CA GLU A 26 -7.77 -15.20 1.92
C GLU A 26 -6.71 -14.42 2.71
N ASP A 27 -6.19 -13.34 2.12
CA ASP A 27 -5.19 -12.46 2.71
C ASP A 27 -5.79 -11.25 3.43
N GLY A 28 -7.13 -11.21 3.57
CA GLY A 28 -7.86 -10.21 4.33
C GLY A 28 -8.37 -9.02 3.50
N PRO A 29 -9.18 -8.14 4.10
CA PRO A 29 -10.01 -7.18 3.37
C PRO A 29 -9.26 -5.95 2.88
N TRP A 30 -8.09 -5.62 3.44
CA TRP A 30 -7.32 -4.44 3.04
C TRP A 30 -5.88 -4.82 2.74
N GLN A 31 -5.44 -4.57 1.51
CA GLN A 31 -4.12 -5.01 1.03
C GLN A 31 -3.32 -3.83 0.49
N LEU A 32 -2.00 -3.88 0.68
CA LEU A 32 -1.06 -2.90 0.16
C LEU A 32 -0.45 -3.42 -1.14
N GLN A 33 -0.75 -2.77 -2.26
CA GLN A 33 -0.43 -3.32 -3.57
C GLN A 33 0.09 -2.26 -4.55
N LYS A 34 0.76 -2.74 -5.59
CA LYS A 34 1.06 -1.96 -6.79
C LYS A 34 -0.23 -1.77 -7.61
N PHE A 35 -0.21 -0.85 -8.56
CA PHE A 35 -1.21 -0.79 -9.62
C PHE A 35 -0.90 -1.85 -10.67
N ASP A 36 -1.93 -2.56 -11.13
CA ASP A 36 -1.79 -3.54 -12.21
C ASP A 36 -1.56 -2.89 -13.57
N ASP A 37 -2.26 -1.78 -13.82
CA ASP A 37 -2.17 -0.99 -15.04
C ASP A 37 -1.82 0.48 -14.71
N PRO A 38 -0.57 0.79 -14.31
CA PRO A 38 -0.19 2.12 -13.84
C PRO A 38 -0.45 3.24 -14.86
N ASP A 39 -0.38 2.94 -16.15
CA ASP A 39 -0.68 3.89 -17.23
C ASP A 39 -2.15 4.36 -17.26
N GLN A 40 -3.06 3.62 -16.63
CA GLN A 40 -4.46 4.01 -16.49
C GLN A 40 -4.70 4.97 -15.30
N HIS A 41 -3.71 5.15 -14.43
CA HIS A 41 -3.81 5.98 -13.24
C HIS A 41 -3.15 7.34 -13.46
N LEU A 42 -3.97 8.36 -13.79
CA LEU A 42 -3.49 9.74 -13.84
C LEU A 42 -2.84 10.15 -12.50
N GLY A 43 -1.58 10.58 -12.58
CA GLY A 43 -0.78 10.96 -11.42
C GLY A 43 0.12 9.85 -10.87
N ALA A 44 0.01 8.61 -11.35
CA ALA A 44 1.00 7.57 -11.05
C ALA A 44 2.36 7.90 -11.71
N PRO A 45 3.48 7.46 -11.12
CA PRO A 45 4.81 7.73 -11.67
C PRO A 45 5.00 7.07 -13.05
N SER A 46 5.69 7.77 -13.95
CA SER A 46 6.18 7.23 -15.22
C SER A 46 7.66 7.63 -15.39
N PRO A 47 8.61 6.67 -15.43
CA PRO A 47 8.39 5.22 -15.40
C PRO A 47 7.85 4.72 -14.05
N TYR A 48 7.08 3.63 -14.08
CA TYR A 48 6.49 3.03 -12.90
C TYR A 48 7.56 2.33 -12.03
N PRO A 49 7.61 2.54 -10.71
CA PRO A 49 8.78 2.18 -9.90
C PRO A 49 8.71 0.76 -9.32
N PHE A 50 7.57 0.08 -9.40
CA PHE A 50 7.35 -1.23 -8.77
C PHE A 50 7.08 -2.32 -9.81
N VAL A 51 7.68 -3.49 -9.59
CA VAL A 51 7.49 -4.67 -10.44
C VAL A 51 6.46 -5.62 -9.80
N ALA A 52 6.49 -5.74 -8.47
CA ALA A 52 5.59 -6.60 -7.69
C ALA A 52 5.08 -5.91 -6.41
N ASP A 53 4.01 -6.45 -5.80
CA ASP A 53 3.44 -5.93 -4.54
C ASP A 53 4.48 -5.90 -3.41
N VAL A 54 5.38 -6.87 -3.39
CA VAL A 54 6.46 -6.93 -2.40
C VAL A 54 7.45 -5.76 -2.50
N ASP A 55 7.58 -5.12 -3.66
CA ASP A 55 8.39 -3.91 -3.80
C ASP A 55 7.72 -2.73 -3.07
N VAL A 56 6.38 -2.66 -3.14
CA VAL A 56 5.57 -1.68 -2.40
C VAL A 56 5.68 -1.94 -0.91
N TRP A 57 5.64 -3.21 -0.48
CA TRP A 57 5.81 -3.57 0.93
C TRP A 57 7.16 -3.09 1.47
N VAL A 58 8.24 -3.31 0.71
CA VAL A 58 9.57 -2.82 1.08
C VAL A 58 9.61 -1.29 1.10
N HIS A 59 9.06 -0.62 0.09
CA HIS A 59 9.00 0.84 -0.01
C HIS A 59 8.29 1.47 1.19
N VAL A 60 7.07 1.03 1.50
CA VAL A 60 6.26 1.58 2.60
C VAL A 60 6.87 1.23 3.97
N ARG A 61 7.38 0.02 4.15
CA ARG A 61 7.98 -0.39 5.44
C ARG A 61 9.29 0.32 5.75
N THR A 62 10.15 0.50 4.76
CA THR A 62 11.46 1.16 4.94
C THR A 62 11.35 2.68 4.86
N GLY A 63 10.29 3.16 4.22
CA GLY A 63 9.91 4.56 4.15
C GLY A 63 9.60 5.16 5.52
N LYS A 64 9.85 6.46 5.64
CA LYS A 64 9.75 7.21 6.90
C LYS A 64 8.80 8.41 6.80
N THR A 65 7.96 8.46 5.78
CA THR A 65 6.99 9.54 5.61
C THR A 65 5.81 9.34 6.58
N PRO A 66 5.08 10.42 6.93
CA PRO A 66 3.82 10.30 7.66
C PRO A 66 2.81 9.38 6.96
N LEU A 67 2.75 9.44 5.62
CA LEU A 67 1.87 8.61 4.81
C LEU A 67 2.15 7.11 5.00
N HIS A 68 3.42 6.70 4.95
CA HIS A 68 3.82 5.30 5.15
C HIS A 68 3.44 4.78 6.52
N ARG A 69 3.73 5.56 7.58
CA ARG A 69 3.33 5.21 8.95
C ARG A 69 1.81 5.11 9.08
N LYS A 70 1.08 6.00 8.42
CA LYS A 70 -0.39 6.00 8.41
C LYS A 70 -0.95 4.77 7.71
N ALA A 71 -0.37 4.35 6.58
CA ALA A 71 -0.76 3.14 5.87
C ALA A 71 -0.55 1.88 6.72
N LEU A 72 0.63 1.76 7.35
CA LEU A 72 0.92 0.65 8.27
C LEU A 72 -0.02 0.64 9.48
N ALA A 73 -0.31 1.80 10.07
CA ALA A 73 -1.26 1.91 11.18
C ALA A 73 -2.70 1.57 10.76
N PHE A 74 -3.10 1.92 9.54
CA PHE A 74 -4.39 1.54 8.97
C PHE A 74 -4.48 0.02 8.79
N LEU A 75 -3.47 -0.61 8.20
CA LEU A 75 -3.41 -2.07 8.03
C LEU A 75 -3.39 -2.79 9.38
N ALA A 76 -2.63 -2.32 10.36
CA ALA A 76 -2.62 -2.91 11.69
C ALA A 76 -4.02 -2.94 12.35
N ALA A 77 -4.91 -2.02 11.98
CA ALA A 77 -6.29 -1.96 12.49
C ALA A 77 -7.30 -2.73 11.63
N HIS A 78 -7.13 -2.77 10.30
CA HIS A 78 -8.14 -3.29 9.37
C HIS A 78 -7.75 -4.61 8.69
N ASN A 79 -6.46 -4.92 8.61
CA ASN A 79 -5.93 -6.20 8.17
C ASN A 79 -4.58 -6.54 8.86
N PRO A 80 -4.61 -7.03 10.12
CA PRO A 80 -3.40 -7.38 10.86
C PRO A 80 -2.54 -8.46 10.20
N GLN A 81 -3.14 -9.30 9.35
CA GLN A 81 -2.43 -10.34 8.58
C GLN A 81 -1.51 -9.70 7.55
N GLU A 82 -2.02 -8.77 6.72
CA GLU A 82 -1.23 -8.00 5.76
C GLU A 82 -0.11 -7.22 6.47
N HIS A 83 -0.44 -6.52 7.57
CA HIS A 83 0.57 -5.81 8.36
C HIS A 83 1.67 -6.74 8.89
N GLY A 84 1.29 -7.95 9.34
CA GLY A 84 2.21 -8.98 9.80
C GLY A 84 3.11 -9.48 8.68
N ALA A 85 2.56 -9.76 7.50
CA ALA A 85 3.31 -10.19 6.31
C ALA A 85 4.34 -9.14 5.89
N ILE A 86 3.93 -7.87 5.78
CA ILE A 86 4.84 -6.75 5.48
C ILE A 86 5.96 -6.67 6.52
N SER A 87 5.63 -6.79 7.81
CA SER A 87 6.61 -6.71 8.90
C SER A 87 7.61 -7.86 8.87
N ALA A 88 7.17 -9.08 8.51
CA ALA A 88 7.99 -10.28 8.49
C ALA A 88 8.79 -10.48 7.19
N TRP A 89 8.47 -9.73 6.12
CA TRP A 89 9.08 -9.90 4.81
C TRP A 89 10.59 -9.63 4.83
N ASN A 90 11.42 -10.67 4.66
CA ASN A 90 12.85 -10.51 4.44
C ASN A 90 13.10 -10.69 2.95
N ALA A 91 13.48 -9.61 2.27
CA ALA A 91 13.86 -9.62 0.86
C ALA A 91 15.12 -10.47 0.61
#